data_AF-A0A9P9SDT7-F1
#
_entry.id   AF-A0A9P9SDT7-F1
#
_cell.length_a   1.000
_cell.length_b   1.000
_cell.length_c   1.000
_cell.angle_alpha   90.00
_cell.angle_beta   90.00
_cell.angle_gamma   90.00
#
_symmetry.space_group_name_H-M   'P 1'
#
loop_
_entity.id
_entity.type
_entity.pdbx_description
1 polymer ?
#
loop_
_entity_poly.entity_id
_entity_poly.type
_entity_poly.pdbx_seq_one_letter_code
_entity_poly.pdbx_strand_id
1 'polypeptide(L)'
;METEVRDLIGCIRTKFPRELRDIIYSFVWDKHTVRALRLPPLLQPCHRHNACLGQSCSCRNLPIGIPFIAQKDIVGRDIAAEAIDWLYRHSLEFEIGSPEQLLDFFTRDLFGVRVIQKNYALPKLKMHLGIRSCSPSVPFNFFFSPILAGKIRDGFMLELHYQPFFTQESQLLQPAFLCPELKPAIDHLRQKGIPVKVICDGPYTMWDITDLNGY
;
A
#
# COMPACT_ATOMS: atom_id res chain seq x y z
N MET A 1 2.02 -10.30 -31.76
CA MET A 1 2.18 -9.97 -30.33
C MET A 1 0.86 -9.73 -29.59
N GLU A 2 0.08 -8.67 -29.86
CA GLU A 2 -1.19 -8.45 -29.09
C GLU A 2 -2.22 -9.59 -29.26
N THR A 3 -2.33 -10.17 -30.45
CA THR A 3 -3.28 -11.28 -30.72
C THR A 3 -2.87 -12.58 -30.02
N GLU A 4 -1.59 -12.96 -30.09
CA GLU A 4 -1.06 -14.18 -29.45
C GLU A 4 -1.18 -14.13 -27.93
N VAL A 5 -0.98 -12.95 -27.34
CA VAL A 5 -1.18 -12.72 -25.91
C VAL A 5 -2.65 -12.90 -25.53
N ARG A 6 -3.58 -12.35 -26.31
CA ARG A 6 -5.03 -12.54 -26.07
C ARG A 6 -5.46 -14.01 -26.18
N ASP A 7 -4.93 -14.74 -27.15
CA ASP A 7 -5.26 -16.17 -27.36
C ASP A 7 -4.71 -17.04 -26.23
N LEU A 8 -3.49 -16.77 -25.76
CA LEU A 8 -2.89 -17.42 -24.59
C LEU A 8 -3.74 -17.18 -23.33
N ILE A 9 -4.20 -15.95 -23.14
CA ILE A 9 -4.99 -15.52 -21.98
C ILE A 9 -6.38 -16.16 -21.99
N GLY A 10 -7.00 -16.27 -23.17
CA GLY A 10 -8.23 -17.05 -23.37
C GLY A 10 -8.04 -18.52 -23.01
N CYS A 11 -6.90 -19.12 -23.39
CA CYS A 11 -6.54 -20.48 -23.00
C CYS A 11 -6.32 -20.62 -21.49
N ILE A 12 -5.63 -19.69 -20.84
CA ILE A 12 -5.42 -19.70 -19.38
C ILE A 12 -6.78 -19.74 -18.65
N ARG A 13 -7.73 -18.89 -19.05
CA ARG A 13 -9.04 -18.82 -18.39
C ARG A 13 -9.89 -20.07 -18.56
N THR A 14 -9.86 -20.67 -19.75
CA THR A 14 -10.77 -21.77 -20.13
C THR A 14 -10.18 -23.14 -19.87
N LYS A 15 -8.86 -23.30 -19.98
CA LYS A 15 -8.20 -24.60 -19.91
C LYS A 15 -7.49 -24.85 -18.59
N PHE A 16 -7.08 -23.82 -17.86
CA PHE A 16 -6.40 -24.03 -16.58
C PHE A 16 -7.41 -24.02 -15.43
N PRO A 17 -7.39 -25.06 -14.56
CA PRO A 17 -8.15 -25.04 -13.33
C PRO A 17 -7.61 -23.96 -12.39
N ARG A 18 -8.41 -23.59 -11.38
CA ARG A 18 -8.11 -22.45 -10.49
C ARG A 18 -6.77 -22.61 -9.79
N GLU A 19 -6.45 -23.81 -9.35
CA GLU A 19 -5.25 -24.17 -8.60
C GLU A 19 -3.98 -23.89 -9.42
N LEU A 20 -3.99 -24.19 -10.73
CA LEU A 20 -2.86 -23.86 -11.60
C LEU A 20 -2.70 -22.36 -11.80
N ARG A 21 -3.80 -21.61 -11.84
CA ARG A 21 -3.75 -20.14 -11.95
C ARG A 21 -3.22 -19.51 -10.67
N ASP A 22 -3.63 -20.01 -9.51
CA ASP A 22 -3.08 -19.57 -8.21
C ASP A 22 -1.58 -19.84 -8.09
N ILE A 23 -1.08 -20.95 -8.66
CA ILE A 23 0.36 -21.21 -8.79
C ILE A 23 1.03 -20.16 -9.69
N ILE A 24 0.45 -19.84 -10.85
CA ILE A 24 0.99 -18.77 -11.71
C ILE A 24 1.04 -17.44 -10.96
N TYR A 25 -0.03 -17.08 -10.25
CA TYR A 25 -0.07 -15.85 -9.47
C TYR A 25 0.96 -15.82 -8.35
N SER A 26 1.25 -16.95 -7.71
CA SER A 26 2.27 -17.01 -6.65
C SER A 26 3.69 -16.75 -7.18
N PHE A 27 4.00 -17.19 -8.40
CA PHE A 27 5.26 -16.86 -9.05
C PHE A 27 5.33 -15.40 -9.51
N VAL A 28 4.21 -14.86 -10.01
CA VAL A 28 4.15 -13.48 -10.50
C VAL A 28 4.16 -12.46 -9.36
N TRP A 29 3.56 -12.80 -8.22
CA TRP A 29 3.45 -11.94 -7.04
C TRP A 29 4.33 -12.44 -5.90
N ASP A 30 5.58 -12.79 -6.22
CA ASP A 30 6.56 -13.09 -5.19
C ASP A 30 6.84 -11.85 -4.32
N LYS A 31 7.47 -12.07 -3.16
CA LYS A 31 7.76 -11.00 -2.19
C LYS A 31 8.58 -9.85 -2.81
N HIS A 32 9.45 -10.15 -3.78
CA HIS A 32 10.27 -9.15 -4.44
C HIS A 32 9.42 -8.28 -5.37
N THR A 33 8.49 -8.90 -6.10
CA THR A 33 7.58 -8.23 -7.03
C THR A 33 6.56 -7.38 -6.27
N VAL A 34 6.01 -7.88 -5.16
CA VAL A 34 5.11 -7.09 -4.30
C VAL A 34 5.85 -5.90 -3.68
N ARG A 35 7.14 -6.02 -3.34
CA ARG A 35 7.95 -4.87 -2.88
C ARG A 35 8.31 -3.91 -4.00
N ALA A 36 8.53 -4.43 -5.21
CA ALA A 36 8.78 -3.61 -6.39
C ALA A 36 7.51 -2.88 -6.85
N LEU A 37 6.32 -3.35 -6.45
CA LEU A 37 5.04 -2.67 -6.64
C LEU A 37 5.04 -1.36 -5.85
N ARG A 38 5.49 -0.28 -6.49
CA ARG A 38 5.41 1.07 -5.93
C ARG A 38 3.95 1.49 -5.86
N LEU A 39 3.31 1.33 -4.69
CA LEU A 39 1.95 1.79 -4.44
C LEU A 39 1.77 3.32 -4.54
N PRO A 40 2.73 4.19 -4.13
CA PRO A 40 2.51 5.63 -4.17
C PRO A 40 2.15 6.18 -5.57
N PRO A 41 2.81 5.77 -6.68
CA PRO A 41 2.36 6.08 -8.03
C PRO A 41 0.92 5.64 -8.37
N LEU A 42 0.43 4.53 -7.82
CA LEU A 42 -0.92 4.03 -8.08
C LEU A 42 -1.99 4.77 -7.30
N LEU A 43 -1.61 5.31 -6.14
CA LEU A 43 -2.48 6.11 -5.29
C LEU A 43 -2.61 7.53 -5.83
N GLN A 44 -1.65 8.02 -6.62
CA GLN A 44 -1.74 9.37 -7.16
C GLN A 44 -2.87 9.49 -8.19
N PRO A 45 -3.72 10.54 -8.08
CA PRO A 45 -4.63 10.91 -9.15
C PRO A 45 -3.81 11.14 -10.44
N CYS A 46 -4.33 10.73 -11.60
CA CYS A 46 -3.62 10.96 -12.87
C CYS A 46 -3.22 12.44 -12.98
N HIS A 47 -1.91 12.75 -12.95
CA HIS A 47 -1.38 14.12 -12.94
C HIS A 47 -1.78 14.97 -14.17
N ARG A 48 -2.52 14.42 -15.14
CA ARG A 48 -3.01 15.11 -16.34
C ARG A 48 -4.52 15.39 -16.29
N HIS A 49 -5.12 15.50 -15.11
CA HIS A 49 -6.57 15.65 -14.96
C HIS A 49 -7.22 16.79 -15.76
N ASN A 50 -6.51 17.88 -16.07
CA ASN A 50 -7.10 18.94 -16.91
C ASN A 50 -7.13 18.61 -18.42
N ALA A 51 -6.33 17.64 -18.90
CA ALA A 51 -6.31 17.21 -20.31
C ALA A 51 -7.13 15.93 -20.56
N CYS A 52 -7.62 15.27 -19.51
CA CYS A 52 -8.41 14.04 -19.59
C CYS A 52 -9.93 14.27 -19.55
N LEU A 53 -10.35 15.54 -19.65
CA LEU A 53 -11.75 15.94 -19.78
C LEU A 53 -12.23 15.63 -21.21
N GLY A 54 -12.72 14.41 -21.44
CA GLY A 54 -13.55 14.10 -22.62
C GLY A 54 -13.10 12.95 -23.52
N GLN A 55 -11.96 12.33 -23.28
CA GLN A 55 -11.59 11.06 -23.93
C GLN A 55 -10.91 10.11 -22.95
N SER A 56 -11.17 8.82 -23.10
CA SER A 56 -10.67 7.70 -22.28
C SER A 56 -9.16 7.80 -22.01
N CYS A 57 -8.74 8.31 -20.84
CA CYS A 57 -7.33 8.30 -20.47
C CYS A 57 -6.90 6.88 -20.12
N SER A 58 -6.40 6.18 -21.13
CA SER A 58 -5.45 5.09 -20.98
C SER A 58 -4.09 5.73 -20.75
N CYS A 59 -3.84 6.23 -19.53
CA CYS A 59 -2.56 6.85 -19.14
C CYS A 59 -1.45 5.77 -18.96
N ARG A 60 -1.34 4.94 -20.00
CA ARG A 60 -0.37 4.05 -20.63
C ARG A 60 1.02 3.78 -20.10
N ASN A 61 1.44 4.37 -18.98
CA ASN A 61 2.61 3.84 -18.27
C ASN A 61 2.12 3.41 -16.90
N LEU A 62 1.56 2.20 -16.83
CA LEU A 62 1.52 1.51 -15.55
C LEU A 62 2.91 1.63 -14.92
N PRO A 63 3.00 1.97 -13.62
CA PRO A 63 4.27 2.10 -12.96
C PRO A 63 5.15 0.90 -13.30
N ILE A 64 6.40 1.19 -13.66
CA ILE A 64 7.42 0.17 -13.87
C ILE A 64 7.37 -0.76 -12.65
N GLY A 65 7.16 -2.06 -12.90
CA GLY A 65 7.04 -3.08 -11.85
C GLY A 65 5.66 -3.71 -11.70
N ILE A 66 4.61 -3.23 -12.37
CA ILE A 66 3.30 -3.94 -12.39
C ILE A 66 3.36 -5.13 -13.36
N PRO A 67 3.15 -6.38 -12.88
CA PRO A 67 3.11 -7.53 -13.75
C PRO A 67 2.02 -7.44 -14.81
N PHE A 68 2.28 -7.99 -15.99
CA PHE A 68 1.34 -7.96 -17.14
C PHE A 68 -0.05 -8.50 -16.76
N ILE A 69 -0.12 -9.49 -15.86
CA ILE A 69 -1.34 -10.15 -15.44
C ILE A 69 -2.29 -9.24 -14.62
N ALA A 70 -1.77 -8.15 -14.06
CA ALA A 70 -2.57 -7.14 -13.35
C ALA A 70 -3.19 -6.10 -14.31
N GLN A 71 -2.78 -6.11 -15.58
CA GLN A 71 -3.11 -5.06 -16.55
C GLN A 71 -4.37 -5.46 -17.31
N LYS A 72 -5.53 -4.97 -16.88
CA LYS A 72 -6.84 -5.31 -17.48
C LYS A 72 -6.95 -5.03 -18.97
N ASP A 73 -6.19 -4.05 -19.49
CA ASP A 73 -6.21 -3.69 -20.90
C ASP A 73 -5.44 -4.71 -21.76
N ILE A 74 -4.53 -5.48 -21.14
CA ILE A 74 -3.79 -6.57 -21.78
C ILE A 74 -4.55 -7.89 -21.62
N VAL A 75 -4.92 -8.22 -20.37
CA VAL A 75 -5.44 -9.56 -20.04
C VAL A 75 -6.95 -9.65 -19.87
N GLY A 76 -7.66 -8.54 -20.03
CA GLY A 76 -9.07 -8.45 -19.72
C GLY A 76 -9.32 -8.26 -18.22
N ARG A 77 -10.50 -7.71 -17.90
CA ARG A 77 -10.86 -7.35 -16.52
C ARG A 77 -10.90 -8.54 -15.58
N ASP A 78 -11.47 -9.67 -16.00
CA ASP A 78 -11.72 -10.80 -15.11
C ASP A 78 -10.43 -11.44 -14.61
N ILE A 79 -9.44 -11.62 -15.50
CA ILE A 79 -8.16 -12.24 -15.15
C ILE A 79 -7.32 -11.29 -14.30
N ALA A 80 -7.34 -9.98 -14.62
CA ALA A 80 -6.70 -8.99 -13.79
C ALA A 80 -7.36 -8.91 -12.40
N ALA A 81 -8.69 -8.94 -12.32
CA ALA A 81 -9.40 -8.99 -11.04
C ALA A 81 -9.04 -10.24 -10.24
N GLU A 82 -8.92 -11.40 -10.89
CA GLU A 82 -8.51 -12.65 -10.24
C GLU A 82 -7.09 -12.55 -9.68
N ALA A 83 -6.14 -12.02 -10.46
CA ALA A 83 -4.76 -11.85 -10.04
C ALA A 83 -4.62 -10.84 -8.88
N ILE A 84 -5.42 -9.76 -8.88
CA ILE A 84 -5.43 -8.75 -7.81
C ILE A 84 -6.12 -9.28 -6.55
N ASP A 85 -7.21 -10.05 -6.69
CA ASP A 85 -7.83 -10.78 -5.57
C ASP A 85 -6.81 -11.73 -4.93
N TRP A 86 -6.06 -12.48 -5.74
CA TRP A 86 -4.98 -13.33 -5.24
C TRP A 86 -3.92 -12.52 -4.49
N LEU A 87 -3.45 -11.40 -5.08
CA LEU A 87 -2.48 -10.50 -4.47
C LEU A 87 -2.94 -10.05 -3.07
N TYR A 88 -4.16 -9.53 -2.92
CA TYR A 88 -4.63 -9.05 -1.62
C TYR A 88 -4.84 -10.17 -0.58
N ARG A 89 -5.17 -11.39 -1.01
CA ARG A 89 -5.34 -12.54 -0.10
C ARG A 89 -4.01 -13.11 0.41
N HIS A 90 -2.97 -13.09 -0.41
CA HIS A 90 -1.74 -13.84 -0.15
C HIS A 90 -0.53 -12.97 0.13
N SER A 91 -0.59 -11.66 -0.17
CA SER A 91 0.50 -10.75 0.17
C SER A 91 0.65 -10.60 1.68
N LEU A 92 1.88 -10.77 2.14
CA LEU A 92 2.22 -10.69 3.56
C LEU A 92 2.44 -9.25 4.02
N GLU A 93 2.80 -8.34 3.12
CA GLU A 93 3.25 -7.00 3.44
C GLU A 93 2.92 -6.05 2.29
N PHE A 94 2.37 -4.88 2.60
CA PHE A 94 2.22 -3.76 1.68
C PHE A 94 2.91 -2.53 2.23
N GLU A 95 3.30 -1.62 1.35
CA GLU A 95 4.05 -0.42 1.71
C GLU A 95 3.45 0.84 1.08
N ILE A 96 3.12 1.82 1.91
CA ILE A 96 2.62 3.13 1.50
C ILE A 96 3.60 4.23 1.92
N GLY A 97 3.65 5.29 1.12
CA GLY A 97 4.65 6.34 1.27
C GLY A 97 4.29 7.44 2.27
N SER A 98 3.02 7.56 2.67
CA SER A 98 2.57 8.60 3.60
C SER A 98 1.21 8.28 4.24
N PRO A 99 0.84 8.94 5.37
CA PRO A 99 -0.47 8.78 6.01
C PRO A 99 -1.68 9.15 5.15
N GLU A 100 -1.55 10.18 4.31
CA GLU A 100 -2.63 10.67 3.44
C GLU A 100 -3.07 9.60 2.41
N GLN A 101 -2.16 8.68 2.09
CA GLN A 101 -2.38 7.58 1.17
C GLN A 101 -3.22 6.44 1.76
N LEU A 102 -3.38 6.37 3.09
CA LEU A 102 -4.17 5.32 3.74
C LEU A 102 -5.61 5.30 3.23
N LEU A 103 -6.26 6.47 3.20
CA LEU A 103 -7.65 6.55 2.79
C LEU A 103 -7.83 6.01 1.36
N ASP A 104 -6.96 6.43 0.44
CA ASP A 104 -6.99 5.99 -0.94
C ASP A 104 -6.71 4.48 -1.08
N PHE A 105 -5.76 3.95 -0.32
CA PHE A 105 -5.41 2.53 -0.34
C PHE A 105 -6.59 1.63 0.06
N PHE A 106 -7.35 2.03 1.07
CA PHE A 106 -8.52 1.26 1.55
C PHE A 106 -9.78 1.51 0.72
N THR A 107 -9.94 2.68 0.10
CA THR A 107 -11.23 3.07 -0.52
C THR A 107 -11.24 2.99 -2.04
N ARG A 108 -10.08 3.10 -2.71
CA ARG A 108 -10.01 3.17 -4.18
C ARG A 108 -9.71 1.80 -4.79
N ASP A 109 -10.23 1.62 -6.00
CA ASP A 109 -9.88 0.51 -6.90
C ASP A 109 -8.59 0.86 -7.64
N LEU A 110 -7.44 0.54 -7.02
CA LEU A 110 -6.11 0.96 -7.50
C LEU A 110 -5.76 0.43 -8.89
N PHE A 111 -6.35 -0.72 -9.27
CA PHE A 111 -6.08 -1.38 -10.55
C PHE A 111 -7.24 -1.20 -11.55
N GLY A 112 -8.35 -0.58 -11.15
CA GLY A 112 -9.51 -0.36 -11.99
C GLY A 112 -10.23 -1.66 -12.40
N VAL A 113 -10.16 -2.71 -11.56
CA VAL A 113 -10.71 -4.06 -11.80
C VAL A 113 -11.85 -4.42 -10.86
N ARG A 114 -12.35 -3.45 -10.09
CA ARG A 114 -13.40 -3.56 -9.07
C ARG A 114 -13.01 -4.43 -7.87
N VAL A 115 -11.71 -4.52 -7.58
CA VAL A 115 -11.18 -5.19 -6.40
C VAL A 115 -10.57 -4.13 -5.49
N ILE A 116 -11.09 -4.03 -4.26
CA ILE A 116 -10.69 -3.01 -3.28
C ILE A 116 -10.15 -3.70 -2.04
N GLN A 117 -9.03 -3.20 -1.53
CA GLN A 117 -8.32 -3.81 -0.41
C GLN A 117 -9.18 -3.93 0.87
N LYS A 118 -10.10 -3.01 1.16
CA LYS A 118 -10.94 -3.02 2.39
C LYS A 118 -11.70 -4.33 2.66
N ASN A 119 -11.90 -5.14 1.62
CA ASN A 119 -12.62 -6.42 1.71
C ASN A 119 -11.71 -7.57 2.14
N TYR A 120 -10.41 -7.33 2.31
CA TYR A 120 -9.39 -8.33 2.57
C TYR A 120 -8.72 -8.08 3.93
N ALA A 121 -8.31 -9.17 4.57
CA ALA A 121 -7.63 -9.12 5.84
C ALA A 121 -6.14 -8.88 5.60
N LEU A 122 -5.65 -7.69 5.96
CA LEU A 122 -4.25 -7.30 5.76
C LEU A 122 -3.38 -7.92 6.86
N PRO A 123 -2.26 -8.61 6.54
CA PRO A 123 -1.36 -9.12 7.56
C PRO A 123 -0.37 -8.04 8.04
N LYS A 124 0.14 -7.20 7.14
CA LYS A 124 1.11 -6.17 7.52
C LYS A 124 1.04 -4.97 6.59
N LEU A 125 1.07 -3.78 7.18
CA LEU A 125 1.17 -2.51 6.47
C LEU A 125 2.40 -1.75 6.96
N LYS A 126 3.30 -1.44 6.05
CA LYS A 126 4.40 -0.51 6.25
C LYS A 126 3.98 0.87 5.75
N MET A 127 4.24 1.89 6.55
CA MET A 127 3.96 3.26 6.18
C MET A 127 5.16 4.13 6.49
N HIS A 128 5.59 4.91 5.51
CA HIS A 128 6.62 5.92 5.70
C HIS A 128 6.01 7.23 6.19
N LEU A 129 6.56 7.77 7.26
CA LEU A 129 6.21 9.05 7.86
C LEU A 129 7.24 10.08 7.41
N GLY A 130 6.88 10.87 6.40
CA GLY A 130 7.66 12.03 6.00
C GLY A 130 7.43 13.20 6.97
N ILE A 131 8.43 14.06 7.14
CA ILE A 131 8.33 15.29 7.97
C ILE A 131 7.19 16.19 7.50
N ARG A 132 6.94 16.23 6.19
CA ARG A 132 5.88 17.04 5.59
C ARG A 132 4.48 16.48 5.82
N SER A 133 4.34 15.24 6.28
CA SER A 133 3.05 14.62 6.57
C SER A 133 2.42 15.13 7.87
N CYS A 134 3.16 15.91 8.67
CA CYS A 134 2.65 16.58 9.85
C CYS A 134 2.09 17.96 9.48
N SER A 135 0.97 17.99 8.75
CA SER A 135 0.20 19.24 8.69
C SER A 135 -0.51 19.43 10.04
N PRO A 136 -0.27 20.52 10.79
CA PRO A 136 -0.92 20.75 12.08
C PRO A 136 -2.45 20.85 12.00
N SER A 137 -2.99 20.93 10.77
CA SER A 137 -4.43 21.05 10.53
C SER A 137 -5.21 19.74 10.58
N VAL A 138 -4.56 18.57 10.46
CA VAL A 138 -5.26 17.27 10.43
C VAL A 138 -4.67 16.32 11.49
N PRO A 139 -5.45 15.96 12.53
CA PRO A 139 -5.00 15.01 13.54
C PRO A 139 -4.67 13.65 12.93
N PHE A 140 -3.59 13.01 13.38
CA PHE A 140 -3.18 11.68 12.89
C PHE A 140 -4.29 10.63 12.97
N ASN A 141 -5.15 10.71 13.99
CA ASN A 141 -6.34 9.87 14.16
C ASN A 141 -7.21 9.79 12.89
N PHE A 142 -7.30 10.88 12.13
CA PHE A 142 -8.08 10.94 10.91
C PHE A 142 -7.52 9.98 9.84
N PHE A 143 -6.19 9.98 9.64
CA PHE A 143 -5.54 9.13 8.64
C PHE A 143 -5.65 7.64 8.96
N PHE A 144 -5.68 7.28 10.24
CA PHE A 144 -5.81 5.88 10.68
C PHE A 144 -7.25 5.36 10.75
N SER A 145 -8.24 6.22 10.53
CA SER A 145 -9.65 5.82 10.52
C SER A 145 -9.99 4.64 9.58
N PRO A 146 -9.38 4.47 8.39
CA PRO A 146 -9.65 3.31 7.54
C PRO A 146 -9.17 1.98 8.14
N ILE A 147 -8.04 2.01 8.89
CA ILE A 147 -7.54 0.83 9.60
C ILE A 147 -8.51 0.48 10.72
N LEU A 148 -8.92 1.48 11.52
CA LEU A 148 -9.85 1.31 12.64
C LEU A 148 -11.23 0.80 12.21
N ALA A 149 -11.69 1.18 11.01
CA ALA A 149 -12.97 0.74 10.44
C ALA A 149 -12.88 -0.58 9.64
N GLY A 150 -11.65 -1.02 9.31
CA GLY A 150 -11.40 -2.14 8.42
C GLY A 150 -11.55 -3.51 9.09
N LYS A 151 -11.65 -4.55 8.26
CA LYS A 151 -11.51 -5.94 8.71
C LYS A 151 -10.02 -6.25 8.92
N ILE A 152 -9.60 -6.28 10.16
CA ILE A 152 -8.21 -6.58 10.53
C ILE A 152 -8.07 -8.08 10.78
N ARG A 153 -7.01 -8.71 10.24
CA ARG A 153 -6.71 -10.12 10.50
C ARG A 153 -6.10 -10.28 11.89
N ASP A 154 -6.32 -11.42 12.53
CA ASP A 154 -5.47 -11.86 13.63
C ASP A 154 -4.00 -11.87 13.17
N GLY A 155 -3.15 -11.22 13.95
CA GLY A 155 -1.74 -11.05 13.62
C GLY A 155 -1.43 -9.88 12.66
N PHE A 156 -2.40 -8.99 12.39
CA PHE A 156 -2.10 -7.75 11.68
C PHE A 156 -1.04 -6.91 12.41
N MET A 157 -0.14 -6.27 11.66
CA MET A 157 0.84 -5.35 12.21
C MET A 157 0.97 -4.09 11.35
N LEU A 158 0.93 -2.93 12.01
CA LEU A 158 1.26 -1.64 11.41
C LEU A 158 2.69 -1.25 11.76
N GLU A 159 3.55 -1.09 10.76
CA GLU A 159 4.92 -0.57 10.90
C GLU A 159 4.97 0.88 10.41
N LEU A 160 5.31 1.78 11.32
CA LEU A 160 5.48 3.21 11.05
C LEU A 160 6.97 3.49 10.93
N HIS A 161 7.42 3.67 9.70
CA HIS A 161 8.80 3.98 9.34
C HIS A 161 8.98 5.49 9.28
N TYR A 162 9.86 6.03 10.11
CA TYR A 162 10.18 7.45 10.11
C TYR A 162 11.63 7.63 9.70
N GLN A 163 11.86 8.45 8.66
CA GLN A 163 13.20 8.80 8.21
C GLN A 163 13.52 10.24 8.64
N PRO A 164 14.42 10.45 9.63
CA PRO A 164 14.82 11.79 10.02
C PRO A 164 15.54 12.50 8.88
N PHE A 165 15.21 13.77 8.63
CA PHE A 165 16.06 14.61 7.77
C PHE A 165 17.24 15.10 8.59
N PHE A 166 18.42 14.57 8.26
CA PHE A 166 19.68 15.09 8.75
C PHE A 166 20.03 16.39 8.01
N THR A 167 19.50 17.51 8.46
CA THR A 167 20.19 18.79 8.29
C THR A 167 21.18 18.94 9.43
N GLN A 168 22.35 19.53 9.19
CA GLN A 168 23.47 19.55 10.16
C GLN A 168 23.10 20.16 11.53
N GLU A 169 22.02 20.94 11.62
CA GLU A 169 21.63 21.66 12.84
C GLU A 169 20.37 21.13 13.54
N SER A 170 19.67 20.11 13.02
CA SER A 170 18.33 19.72 13.53
C SER A 170 18.14 18.21 13.78
N GLN A 171 19.20 17.50 14.16
CA GLN A 171 19.18 16.04 14.31
C GLN A 171 18.34 15.54 15.50
N LEU A 172 18.18 16.34 16.57
CA LEU A 172 17.53 15.91 17.82
C LEU A 172 16.08 16.37 17.97
N LEU A 173 15.65 17.39 17.22
CA LEU A 173 14.37 18.04 17.45
C LEU A 173 13.18 17.29 16.81
N GLN A 174 13.40 16.55 15.73
CA GLN A 174 12.28 16.00 14.96
C GLN A 174 11.52 14.85 15.63
N PRO A 175 12.16 13.86 16.29
CA PRO A 175 11.43 12.84 17.04
C PRO A 175 10.61 13.45 18.18
N ALA A 176 11.14 14.49 18.84
CA ALA A 176 10.46 15.19 19.93
C ALA A 176 9.17 15.90 19.49
N PHE A 177 9.05 16.29 18.21
CA PHE A 177 7.82 16.87 17.66
C PHE A 177 6.84 15.83 17.11
N LEU A 178 7.33 14.77 16.47
CA LEU A 178 6.47 13.76 15.87
C LEU A 178 5.82 12.84 16.92
N CYS A 179 6.56 12.48 17.97
CA CYS A 179 6.10 11.52 18.98
C CYS A 179 4.85 11.98 19.73
N PRO A 180 4.75 13.24 20.23
CA PRO A 180 3.56 13.72 20.92
C PRO A 180 2.30 13.72 20.05
N GLU A 181 2.43 14.06 18.76
CA GLU A 181 1.31 14.09 17.81
C GLU A 181 0.85 12.68 17.40
N LEU A 182 1.80 11.75 17.26
CA LEU A 182 1.53 10.38 16.82
C LEU A 182 1.02 9.50 17.97
N LYS A 183 1.45 9.79 19.21
CA LYS A 183 1.13 9.00 20.40
C LYS A 183 -0.38 8.77 20.60
N PRO A 184 -1.27 9.78 20.53
CA PRO A 184 -2.71 9.56 20.65
C PRO A 184 -3.26 8.56 19.64
N ALA A 185 -2.77 8.60 18.40
CA ALA A 185 -3.21 7.69 17.35
C ALA A 185 -2.70 6.26 17.56
N ILE A 186 -1.43 6.12 17.96
CA ILE A 186 -0.84 4.83 18.32
C ILE A 186 -1.59 4.22 19.50
N ASP A 187 -1.84 4.99 20.55
CA ASP A 187 -2.52 4.52 21.75
C ASP A 187 -3.95 4.08 21.42
N HIS A 188 -4.67 4.81 20.56
CA HIS A 188 -5.99 4.41 20.07
C HIS A 188 -5.93 3.08 19.27
N LEU A 189 -5.00 2.94 18.33
CA LEU A 189 -4.81 1.69 17.57
C LEU A 189 -4.54 0.51 18.51
N ARG A 190 -3.66 0.69 19.49
CA ARG A 190 -3.32 -0.33 20.49
C ARG A 190 -4.52 -0.71 21.36
N GLN A 191 -5.33 0.26 21.80
CA GLN A 191 -6.57 0.01 22.53
C GLN A 191 -7.58 -0.83 21.74
N LYS A 192 -7.53 -0.76 20.40
CA LYS A 192 -8.32 -1.61 19.50
C LYS A 192 -7.68 -2.97 19.21
N GLY A 193 -6.59 -3.31 19.89
CA GLY A 193 -5.88 -4.57 19.71
C GLY A 193 -5.01 -4.60 18.46
N ILE A 194 -4.65 -3.45 17.88
CA ILE A 194 -3.81 -3.36 16.68
C ILE A 194 -2.36 -3.15 17.10
N PRO A 195 -1.46 -4.12 16.85
CA PRO A 195 -0.03 -3.95 17.06
C PRO A 195 0.53 -2.85 16.17
N VAL A 196 1.21 -1.88 16.80
CA VAL A 196 1.92 -0.79 16.11
C VAL A 196 3.37 -0.78 16.53
N LYS A 197 4.26 -0.86 15.54
CA LYS A 197 5.71 -0.73 15.70
C LYS A 197 6.18 0.56 15.04
N VAL A 198 6.98 1.36 15.75
CA VAL A 198 7.57 2.59 15.22
C VAL A 198 9.06 2.36 15.02
N ILE A 199 9.53 2.56 13.79
CA ILE A 199 10.91 2.30 13.36
C ILE A 199 11.52 3.61 12.89
N CYS A 200 12.67 3.98 13.45
CA CYS A 200 13.47 5.11 12.95
C CYS A 200 14.51 4.58 11.94
N ASP A 201 14.33 4.93 10.66
CA ASP A 201 15.24 4.55 9.58
C ASP A 201 16.40 5.56 9.51
N GLY A 202 17.44 5.32 10.31
CA GLY A 202 18.66 6.14 10.36
C GLY A 202 19.94 5.33 10.11
N PRO A 203 21.01 5.96 9.58
CA PRO A 203 22.31 5.30 9.36
C PRO A 203 23.00 4.87 10.66
N TYR A 204 22.56 5.43 11.79
CA TYR A 204 23.05 5.10 13.11
C TYR A 204 21.84 4.75 13.96
N THR A 205 21.80 3.51 14.46
CA THR A 205 20.81 2.95 15.43
C THR A 205 19.36 2.76 14.97
N MET A 206 18.95 1.49 14.91
CA MET A 206 17.55 1.06 14.99
C MET A 206 17.10 1.28 16.45
N TRP A 207 16.38 2.36 16.72
CA TRP A 207 15.70 2.52 18.00
C TRP A 207 14.33 1.85 17.86
N ASP A 208 14.09 0.77 18.63
CA ASP A 208 12.72 0.27 18.79
C ASP A 208 12.04 1.22 19.78
N ILE A 209 11.27 2.17 19.25
CA ILE A 209 10.53 3.15 20.05
C ILE A 209 9.21 2.50 20.51
N THR A 210 9.30 1.31 21.11
CA THR A 210 8.15 0.65 21.72
C THR A 210 7.72 1.37 23.00
N ASP A 211 8.67 2.00 23.69
CA ASP A 211 8.44 2.79 24.90
C ASP A 211 8.47 4.30 24.64
N LEU A 212 7.42 4.80 23.97
CA LEU A 212 7.13 6.25 23.91
C LEU A 212 6.77 6.85 25.29
N ASN A 213 6.79 6.07 26.37
CA ASN A 213 6.45 6.52 27.73
C ASN A 213 7.65 7.16 28.46
N GLY A 214 8.85 7.15 27.87
CA GLY A 214 10.06 7.74 28.45
C GLY A 214 10.39 9.17 28.00
N TYR A 215 9.50 9.80 27.23
CA TYR A 215 9.62 11.18 26.74
C TYR A 215 8.45 12.04 27.21
#